data_AF-A0A7S1VG49-F1
#
_entry.id   AF-A0A7S1VG49-F1
#
_cell.length_a   1.000
_cell.length_b   1.000
_cell.length_c   1.000
_cell.angle_alpha   90.00
_cell.angle_beta   90.00
_cell.angle_gamma   90.00
#
_symmetry.space_group_name_H-M   'P 1'
#
loop_
_entity.id
_entity.type
_entity.pdbx_description
1 polymer ?
#
loop_
_entity_poly.entity_id
_entity_poly.type
_entity_poly.pdbx_seq_one_letter_code
_entity_poly.pdbx_strand_id
1 'polypeptide(L)'
;MYTQEEVRSRLMDSEVLDLIKDVPCHLDFLRFTAWHNHAFCTTMSMGIPTFVLHYEKYETDFDDTVHSLMDFLELEPKGDLIQFIKGKEYMEYFTPEEVFSVRMAMKKYATRVAWQNLEHYF
;
A
#
# COMPACT_ATOMS: atom_id res chain seq x y z
N MET A 1 9.72 -0.20 23.81
CA MET A 1 9.07 -1.19 24.69
C MET A 1 7.58 -0.98 24.57
N TYR A 2 6.86 -1.89 23.91
CA TYR A 2 5.40 -1.78 23.74
C TYR A 2 4.71 -2.04 25.07
N THR A 3 3.55 -1.42 25.25
CA THR A 3 2.69 -1.70 26.39
C THR A 3 2.06 -3.09 26.23
N GLN A 4 1.76 -3.73 27.36
CA GLN A 4 1.03 -5.00 27.38
C GLN A 4 -0.35 -4.89 26.71
N GLU A 5 -0.91 -3.68 26.65
CA GLU A 5 -2.20 -3.40 26.01
C GLU A 5 -2.08 -3.36 24.48
N GLU A 6 -1.03 -2.75 23.93
CA GLU A 6 -0.76 -2.73 22.49
C GLU A 6 -0.54 -4.14 21.93
N VAL A 7 0.25 -4.95 22.63
CA VAL A 7 0.53 -6.36 22.28
C VAL A 7 -0.71 -7.26 22.42
N ARG A 8 -1.65 -6.90 23.31
CA ARG A 8 -2.91 -7.64 23.51
C ARG A 8 -4.04 -7.15 22.61
N SER A 9 -3.90 -6.01 21.97
CA SER A 9 -4.90 -5.52 21.03
C SER A 9 -4.97 -6.50 19.85
N ARG A 10 -6.19 -6.76 19.34
CA ARG A 10 -6.39 -7.58 18.13
C ARG A 10 -5.68 -7.00 16.87
N LEU A 11 -5.08 -5.82 17.00
CA LEU A 11 -4.42 -5.09 15.92
C LEU A 11 -2.95 -5.49 15.75
N MET A 12 -2.31 -6.17 16.71
CA MET A 12 -0.92 -6.60 16.57
C MET A 12 -0.71 -8.03 17.05
N ASP A 13 -0.77 -8.98 16.10
CA ASP A 13 -0.38 -10.37 16.29
C ASP A 13 1.12 -10.45 16.66
N SER A 14 1.45 -11.21 17.72
CA SER A 14 2.83 -11.41 18.17
C SER A 14 3.72 -11.96 17.05
N GLU A 15 3.18 -12.81 16.17
CA GLU A 15 3.94 -13.34 15.05
C GLU A 15 4.27 -12.25 14.00
N VAL A 16 3.38 -11.27 13.81
CA VAL A 16 3.65 -10.12 12.92
C VAL A 16 4.72 -9.23 13.53
N LEU A 17 4.66 -8.99 14.85
CA LEU A 17 5.66 -8.19 15.55
C LEU A 17 7.03 -8.87 15.53
N ASP A 18 7.09 -10.18 15.74
CA ASP A 18 8.34 -10.94 15.70
C ASP A 18 9.01 -10.92 14.33
N LEU A 19 8.23 -10.82 13.25
CA LEU A 19 8.76 -10.67 11.89
C LEU A 19 9.44 -9.33 11.66
N ILE A 20 8.98 -8.23 12.27
CA ILE A 20 9.42 -6.87 11.90
C ILE A 20 10.13 -6.09 13.00
N LYS A 21 10.24 -6.65 14.21
CA LYS A 21 10.81 -5.94 15.37
C LYS A 21 12.18 -5.33 15.13
N ASP A 22 12.99 -5.96 14.26
CA ASP A 22 14.34 -5.53 13.94
C ASP A 22 14.39 -4.58 12.72
N VAL A 23 13.27 -4.37 12.02
CA VAL A 23 13.18 -3.45 10.89
C VAL A 23 13.03 -2.01 11.41
N PRO A 24 13.82 -1.05 10.88
CA PRO A 24 13.64 0.37 11.18
C PRO A 24 12.24 0.86 10.84
N CYS A 25 11.65 1.70 11.71
CA CYS A 25 10.31 2.29 11.51
C CYS A 25 9.20 1.25 11.24
N HIS A 26 9.32 0.03 11.75
CA HIS A 26 8.41 -1.07 11.45
C HIS A 26 6.91 -0.79 11.71
N LEU A 27 6.60 0.10 12.66
CA LEU A 27 5.22 0.52 12.93
C LEU A 27 4.59 1.26 11.74
N ASP A 28 5.38 1.92 10.90
CA ASP A 28 4.85 2.66 9.77
C ASP A 28 4.37 1.72 8.66
N PHE A 29 5.04 0.57 8.46
CA PHE A 29 4.55 -0.48 7.56
C PHE A 29 3.22 -1.09 8.04
N LEU A 30 3.07 -1.28 9.36
CA LEU A 30 1.81 -1.76 9.93
C LEU A 30 0.69 -0.71 9.83
N ARG A 31 0.99 0.57 10.10
CA ARG A 31 0.02 1.66 9.93
C ARG A 31 -0.41 1.81 8.48
N PHE A 32 0.54 1.75 7.55
CA PHE A 32 0.28 1.77 6.10
C PHE A 32 -0.65 0.63 5.70
N THR A 33 -0.38 -0.58 6.16
CA THR A 33 -1.22 -1.76 5.89
C THR A 33 -2.61 -1.63 6.53
N ALA A 34 -2.69 -1.17 7.78
CA ALA A 34 -3.95 -0.95 8.47
C ALA A 34 -4.82 0.08 7.74
N TRP A 35 -4.22 1.18 7.29
CA TRP A 35 -4.92 2.20 6.52
C TRP A 35 -5.54 1.62 5.25
N HIS A 36 -4.80 0.79 4.49
CA HIS A 36 -5.33 0.13 3.30
C HIS A 36 -6.46 -0.85 3.64
N ASN A 37 -6.29 -1.67 4.68
CA ASN A 37 -7.35 -2.56 5.17
C ASN A 37 -8.65 -1.78 5.44
N HIS A 38 -8.54 -0.65 6.15
CA HIS A 38 -9.68 0.20 6.48
C HIS A 38 -10.27 0.90 5.27
N ALA A 39 -9.44 1.41 4.36
CA ALA A 39 -9.89 2.07 3.13
C ALA A 39 -10.74 1.12 2.29
N PHE A 40 -10.23 -0.08 1.99
CA PHE A 40 -10.97 -1.09 1.24
C PHE A 40 -12.24 -1.55 1.95
N CYS A 41 -12.15 -1.82 3.26
CA CYS A 41 -13.33 -2.23 4.03
C CYS A 41 -14.43 -1.16 3.98
N THR A 42 -14.06 0.11 4.14
CA THR A 42 -14.98 1.24 4.16
C THR A 42 -15.63 1.46 2.81
N THR A 43 -14.84 1.55 1.73
CA THR A 43 -15.40 1.81 0.39
C THR A 43 -16.30 0.68 -0.09
N MET A 44 -15.92 -0.58 0.17
CA MET A 44 -16.77 -1.73 -0.15
C MET A 44 -18.07 -1.73 0.67
N SER A 45 -17.98 -1.49 1.98
CA SER A 45 -19.16 -1.52 2.87
C SER A 45 -20.15 -0.39 2.55
N MET A 46 -19.65 0.76 2.08
CA MET A 46 -20.47 1.90 1.69
C MET A 46 -20.94 1.83 0.23
N GLY A 47 -20.46 0.87 -0.56
CA GLY A 47 -20.78 0.76 -1.98
C GLY A 47 -20.30 1.96 -2.80
N ILE A 48 -19.20 2.59 -2.40
CA ILE A 48 -18.65 3.77 -3.09
C ILE A 48 -17.85 3.29 -4.31
N PRO A 49 -18.18 3.77 -5.53
CA PRO A 49 -17.34 3.56 -6.70
C PRO A 49 -15.90 3.99 -6.40
N THR A 50 -14.96 3.07 -6.55
CA THR A 50 -13.56 3.28 -6.16
C THR A 50 -12.66 2.89 -7.31
N PHE A 51 -11.72 3.77 -7.64
CA PHE A 51 -10.66 3.50 -8.61
C PHE A 51 -9.33 3.39 -7.88
N VAL A 52 -8.67 2.25 -7.98
CA VAL A 52 -7.36 2.02 -7.38
C VAL A 52 -6.29 2.36 -8.41
N LEU A 53 -5.47 3.36 -8.09
CA LEU A 53 -4.37 3.80 -8.93
C LEU A 53 -3.04 3.44 -8.27
N HIS A 54 -2.10 2.93 -9.07
CA HIS A 54 -0.73 2.67 -8.66
C HIS A 54 0.20 3.69 -9.31
N TYR A 55 1.04 4.34 -8.51
CA TYR A 55 1.92 5.43 -8.95
C TYR A 55 2.86 4.98 -10.08
N GLU A 56 3.37 3.76 -10.00
CA GLU A 56 4.30 3.12 -10.93
C GLU A 56 3.68 2.88 -12.32
N LYS A 57 2.34 2.82 -12.40
CA LYS A 57 1.66 2.70 -13.69
C LYS A 57 1.77 3.97 -14.53
N TYR A 58 1.93 5.15 -13.92
CA TYR A 58 2.20 6.36 -14.70
C TYR A 58 3.55 6.32 -15.41
N GLU A 59 4.52 5.54 -14.91
CA GLU A 59 5.81 5.36 -15.57
C GLU A 59 5.76 4.31 -16.68
N THR A 60 5.05 3.20 -16.43
CA THR A 60 5.06 2.03 -17.31
C THR A 60 3.94 2.03 -18.35
N ASP A 61 2.84 2.71 -18.07
CA ASP A 61 1.61 2.70 -18.88
C ASP A 61 0.83 4.02 -18.71
N PHE A 62 1.49 5.13 -19.05
CA PHE A 62 1.01 6.48 -18.78
C PHE A 62 -0.35 6.77 -19.42
N ASP A 63 -0.47 6.50 -20.73
CA ASP A 63 -1.66 6.84 -21.51
C ASP A 63 -2.87 6.06 -20.99
N ASP A 64 -2.78 4.73 -20.82
CA ASP A 64 -3.91 3.93 -20.34
C ASP A 64 -4.27 4.28 -18.89
N THR A 65 -3.29 4.62 -18.06
CA THR A 65 -3.53 5.07 -16.67
C THR A 65 -4.32 6.38 -16.65
N VAL A 66 -3.95 7.36 -17.48
CA VAL A 66 -4.65 8.64 -17.56
C VAL A 66 -6.05 8.46 -18.13
N HIS A 67 -6.21 7.71 -19.22
CA HIS A 67 -7.52 7.48 -19.82
C HIS A 67 -8.46 6.75 -18.86
N SER A 68 -7.98 5.68 -18.20
CA SER A 68 -8.79 4.95 -17.20
C SER A 68 -9.25 5.84 -16.04
N LEU A 69 -8.39 6.76 -15.60
CA LEU A 69 -8.75 7.73 -14.56
C LEU A 69 -9.79 8.76 -15.07
N MET A 70 -9.60 9.28 -16.28
CA MET A 70 -10.54 10.23 -16.89
C MET A 70 -11.92 9.59 -17.11
N ASP A 71 -11.94 8.35 -17.59
CA ASP A 71 -13.16 7.56 -17.78
C ASP A 71 -13.88 7.34 -16.44
N PHE A 72 -13.15 7.00 -15.38
CA PHE A 72 -13.72 6.85 -14.04
C PHE A 72 -14.32 8.16 -13.50
N LEU A 73 -13.72 9.30 -13.84
CA LEU A 73 -14.20 10.63 -13.46
C LEU A 73 -15.28 11.17 -14.40
N GLU A 74 -15.60 10.46 -15.49
CA GLU A 74 -16.51 10.89 -16.55
C GLU A 74 -16.07 12.24 -17.17
N LEU A 75 -14.76 12.42 -17.38
CA LEU A 75 -14.18 13.64 -17.92
C LEU A 75 -13.60 13.43 -19.32
N GLU A 76 -13.78 14.44 -20.18
CA GLU A 76 -13.08 14.51 -21.46
C GLU A 76 -11.66 15.08 -21.26
N PRO A 77 -10.59 14.39 -21.73
CA PRO A 77 -9.25 14.93 -21.71
C PRO A 77 -9.17 16.25 -22.48
N LYS A 78 -8.55 17.28 -21.89
CA LYS A 78 -8.31 18.57 -22.55
C LYS A 78 -6.84 18.94 -22.51
N GLY A 79 -6.31 19.30 -23.68
CA GLY A 79 -4.91 19.69 -23.84
C GLY A 79 -3.96 18.50 -23.93
N ASP A 80 -2.67 18.81 -23.97
CA ASP A 80 -1.62 17.80 -24.04
C ASP A 80 -1.35 17.21 -22.66
N LEU A 81 -1.17 15.89 -22.60
CA LEU A 81 -0.80 15.22 -21.36
C LEU A 81 0.65 15.55 -21.00
N ILE A 82 0.85 15.99 -19.75
CA ILE A 82 2.20 16.22 -19.23
C ILE A 82 2.79 14.87 -18.85
N GLN A 83 3.91 14.51 -19.49
CA GLN A 83 4.59 13.25 -19.19
C GLN A 83 4.94 13.14 -17.71
N PHE A 84 4.76 11.93 -17.18
CA PHE A 84 5.07 11.63 -15.81
C PHE A 84 6.59 11.65 -15.57
N ILE A 85 7.00 12.38 -14.54
CA ILE A 85 8.39 12.41 -14.08
C ILE A 85 8.47 11.60 -12.79
N LYS A 86 9.17 10.47 -12.84
CA LYS A 86 9.36 9.60 -11.69
C LYS A 86 10.07 10.36 -10.55
N GLY A 87 9.56 10.16 -9.34
CA GLY A 87 10.18 10.63 -8.11
C GLY A 87 11.37 9.80 -7.66
N LYS A 88 11.61 9.80 -6.34
CA LYS A 88 12.70 9.06 -5.71
C LYS A 88 12.37 7.57 -5.60
N GLU A 89 13.40 6.73 -5.67
CA GLU A 89 13.35 5.32 -5.30
C GLU A 89 13.94 5.14 -3.90
N TYR A 90 13.37 4.23 -3.10
CA TYR A 90 13.72 4.06 -1.69
C TYR A 90 14.20 2.66 -1.33
N MET A 91 14.30 1.75 -2.31
CA MET A 91 14.67 0.36 -2.06
C MET A 91 16.09 0.21 -1.53
N GLU A 92 16.98 1.17 -1.81
CA GLU A 92 18.37 1.16 -1.34
C GLU A 92 18.54 1.41 0.17
N TYR A 93 17.49 1.86 0.87
CA TYR A 93 17.54 2.11 2.30
C TYR A 93 17.38 0.86 3.18
N PHE A 94 16.98 -0.26 2.59
CA PHE A 94 16.67 -1.49 3.31
C PHE A 94 17.50 -2.67 2.80
N THR A 95 17.90 -3.56 3.71
CA THR A 95 18.55 -4.82 3.30
C THR A 95 17.52 -5.78 2.69
N PRO A 96 17.95 -6.76 1.86
CA PRO A 96 17.06 -7.79 1.34
C PRO A 96 16.30 -8.56 2.43
N GLU A 97 16.93 -8.79 3.58
CA GLU A 97 16.32 -9.45 4.74
C GLU A 97 15.23 -8.59 5.39
N GLU A 98 15.46 -7.27 5.49
CA GLU A 98 14.46 -6.32 5.98
C GLU A 98 13.26 -6.26 5.03
N VAL A 99 13.50 -6.16 3.72
CA VAL A 99 12.44 -6.17 2.70
C VAL A 99 11.61 -7.45 2.78
N PHE A 100 12.26 -8.61 2.91
CA PHE A 100 11.58 -9.89 3.09
C PHE A 100 10.72 -9.90 4.36
N SER A 101 11.26 -9.42 5.47
CA SER A 101 10.59 -9.37 6.78
C SER A 101 9.35 -8.47 6.73
N VAL A 102 9.47 -7.28 6.14
CA VAL A 102 8.36 -6.35 5.91
C VAL A 102 7.30 -6.99 5.03
N ARG A 103 7.68 -7.61 3.91
CA ARG A 103 6.76 -8.29 3.00
C ARG A 103 5.92 -9.34 3.72
N MET A 104 6.57 -10.20 4.50
CA MET A 104 5.92 -11.30 5.21
C MET A 104 4.94 -10.78 6.27
N ALA A 105 5.34 -9.77 7.02
CA ALA A 105 4.50 -9.17 8.04
C ALA A 105 3.31 -8.42 7.46
N MET A 106 3.53 -7.61 6.42
CA MET A 106 2.46 -6.91 5.73
C MET A 106 1.49 -7.89 5.08
N LYS A 107 1.98 -8.96 4.45
CA LYS A 107 1.12 -10.02 3.89
C LYS A 107 0.25 -10.69 4.94
N LYS A 108 0.81 -10.97 6.12
CA LYS A 108 0.10 -11.61 7.23
C LYS A 108 -0.94 -10.67 7.86
N TYR A 109 -0.63 -9.38 7.92
CA TYR A 109 -1.49 -8.36 8.54
C TYR A 109 -2.55 -7.79 7.57
N ALA A 110 -2.29 -7.80 6.27
CA ALA A 110 -3.19 -7.33 5.25
C ALA A 110 -4.41 -8.25 5.09
N THR A 111 -5.57 -7.65 4.86
CA THR A 111 -6.71 -8.36 4.26
C THR A 111 -6.34 -8.80 2.85
N ARG A 112 -7.03 -9.84 2.34
CA ARG A 112 -6.77 -10.35 0.98
C ARG A 112 -6.83 -9.26 -0.09
N VAL A 113 -7.83 -8.38 -0.03
CA VAL A 113 -8.02 -7.30 -1.00
C VAL A 113 -6.90 -6.26 -0.89
N ALA A 114 -6.52 -5.88 0.33
CA ALA A 114 -5.38 -4.98 0.52
C ALA A 114 -4.09 -5.60 -0.03
N TRP A 115 -3.80 -6.87 0.28
CA TRP A 115 -2.59 -7.53 -0.18
C TRP A 115 -2.47 -7.61 -1.71
N GLN A 116 -3.55 -7.91 -2.42
CA GLN A 116 -3.59 -7.91 -3.89
C GLN A 116 -3.18 -6.56 -4.50
N ASN A 117 -3.36 -5.46 -3.77
CA ASN A 117 -3.00 -4.12 -4.20
C ASN A 117 -1.68 -3.62 -3.59
N LEU A 118 -1.03 -4.38 -2.72
CA LEU A 118 0.22 -3.98 -2.05
C LEU A 118 1.40 -4.89 -2.42
N GLU A 119 1.15 -6.10 -2.91
CA GLU A 119 2.23 -7.09 -3.08
C GLU A 119 3.26 -6.74 -4.14
N HIS A 120 2.91 -5.88 -5.11
CA HIS A 120 3.81 -5.47 -6.19
C HIS A 120 4.87 -4.45 -5.75
N TYR A 121 4.81 -3.93 -4.52
CA TYR A 121 5.84 -3.06 -3.95
C TYR A 121 7.08 -3.82 -3.46
N PHE A 122 7.10 -5.16 -3.57
CA PHE A 122 8.17 -6.04 -3.11
C PHE A 122 8.65 -7.00 -4.21
#